data_AF-X1VP34-F1
#
_entry.id   AF-X1VP34-F1
#
_cell.length_a   1.000
_cell.length_b   1.000
_cell.length_c   1.000
_cell.angle_alpha   90.00
_cell.angle_beta   90.00
_cell.angle_gamma   90.00
#
_symmetry.space_group_name_H-M   'P 1'
#
loop_
_entity.id
_entity.type
_entity.pdbx_description
1 polymer ?
#
loop_
_entity_poly.entity_id
_entity_poly.type
_entity_poly.pdbx_seq_one_letter_code
_entity_poly.pdbx_strand_id
1 'polypeptide(L)'
;KPEKKIVDCFAEYMLSLVGRFGIAMFNPYDPEFMNGAVPVMHSIISQHKDIKKTLADSESRLTDAGYHIQVRKASTAAHLFFHDPARTAIHYEGGKFKAAEKSFSENELVAAIADRPLDFSPDVLTRPLIQSYVFPTVAVIGGPAEVAYYAQLMSLFEILKIVPPQVIARPTVTIVEKRFERLMDRHGIKFEDIIGDIEPVISRALRDSLPNELDKRIAELSSTT
;
A
#
# COMPACT_ATOMS: atom_id res chain seq x y z
N LYS A 1 -22.57 -6.58 16.67
CA LYS A 1 -22.72 -7.59 17.77
C LYS A 1 -21.33 -7.91 18.30
N PRO A 2 -21.16 -8.20 19.61
CA PRO A 2 -19.85 -8.36 20.24
C PRO A 2 -18.94 -9.44 19.60
N GLU A 3 -19.52 -10.43 18.93
CA GLU A 3 -18.80 -11.61 18.42
C GLU A 3 -18.41 -11.51 16.94
N LYS A 4 -18.68 -10.35 16.31
CA LYS A 4 -18.48 -10.16 14.87
C LYS A 4 -17.05 -9.74 14.57
N LYS A 5 -16.43 -10.31 13.53
CA LYS A 5 -15.06 -9.94 13.14
C LYS A 5 -15.03 -8.47 12.68
N ILE A 6 -13.91 -7.79 12.93
CA ILE A 6 -13.70 -6.38 12.53
C ILE A 6 -13.95 -6.20 11.03
N VAL A 7 -13.52 -7.16 10.20
CA VAL A 7 -13.71 -7.14 8.74
C VAL A 7 -15.19 -7.10 8.37
N ASP A 8 -16.04 -7.88 9.05
CA ASP A 8 -17.47 -7.91 8.75
C ASP A 8 -18.16 -6.62 9.21
N CYS A 9 -17.78 -6.08 10.37
CA CYS A 9 -18.27 -4.78 10.86
C CYS A 9 -17.89 -3.64 9.91
N PHE A 10 -16.65 -3.65 9.41
CA PHE A 10 -16.18 -2.69 8.41
C PHE A 10 -16.98 -2.80 7.11
N ALA A 11 -17.19 -4.02 6.61
CA ALA A 11 -17.93 -4.27 5.38
C ALA A 11 -19.39 -3.75 5.49
N GLU A 12 -20.08 -4.05 6.60
CA GLU A 12 -21.44 -3.55 6.83
C GLU A 12 -21.52 -2.03 6.93
N TYR A 13 -20.58 -1.42 7.66
CA TYR A 13 -20.53 0.03 7.77
C TYR A 13 -20.32 0.68 6.40
N MET A 14 -19.36 0.20 5.62
CA MET A 14 -19.11 0.70 4.26
C MET A 14 -20.33 0.49 3.35
N LEU A 15 -20.97 -0.68 3.37
CA LEU A 15 -22.17 -0.93 2.58
C LEU A 15 -23.34 -0.02 2.99
N SER A 16 -23.44 0.38 4.26
CA SER A 16 -24.45 1.35 4.69
C SER A 16 -24.23 2.75 4.09
N LEU A 17 -22.98 3.12 3.79
CA LEU A 17 -22.61 4.41 3.20
C LEU A 17 -22.68 4.40 1.68
N VAL A 18 -22.17 3.33 1.05
CA VAL A 18 -21.91 3.28 -0.39
C VAL A 18 -22.64 2.16 -1.14
N GLY A 19 -23.39 1.30 -0.44
CA GLY A 19 -24.07 0.16 -1.05
C GLY A 19 -25.09 0.54 -2.12
N ARG A 20 -25.71 1.73 -2.00
CA ARG A 20 -26.61 2.29 -3.03
C ARG A 20 -25.95 2.49 -4.40
N PHE A 21 -24.63 2.54 -4.46
CA PHE A 21 -23.86 2.69 -5.71
C PHE A 21 -23.54 1.34 -6.36
N GLY A 22 -24.04 0.22 -5.82
CA GLY A 22 -23.77 -1.12 -6.36
C GLY A 22 -22.34 -1.60 -6.13
N ILE A 23 -21.66 -1.07 -5.11
CA ILE A 23 -20.29 -1.48 -4.76
C ILE A 23 -20.32 -2.87 -4.13
N ALA A 24 -19.62 -3.81 -4.74
CA ALA A 24 -19.34 -5.12 -4.18
C ALA A 24 -18.16 -5.05 -3.21
N MET A 25 -18.30 -5.69 -2.05
CA MET A 25 -17.23 -5.83 -1.07
C MET A 25 -16.63 -7.22 -1.20
N PHE A 26 -15.31 -7.32 -1.08
CA PHE A 26 -14.58 -8.56 -1.27
C PHE A 26 -13.66 -8.83 -0.08
N ASN A 27 -13.67 -10.07 0.41
CA ASN A 27 -12.77 -10.54 1.46
C ASN A 27 -11.66 -11.40 0.83
N PRO A 28 -10.37 -11.04 0.94
CA PRO A 28 -9.27 -11.82 0.38
C PRO A 28 -9.06 -13.20 1.01
N TYR A 29 -9.75 -13.50 2.12
CA TYR A 29 -9.75 -14.83 2.75
C TYR A 29 -10.96 -15.68 2.35
N ASP A 30 -11.72 -15.25 1.34
CA ASP A 30 -12.81 -16.05 0.80
C ASP A 30 -12.27 -17.37 0.21
N PRO A 31 -12.84 -18.55 0.57
CA PRO A 31 -12.36 -19.83 0.07
C PRO A 31 -12.41 -19.97 -1.44
N GLU A 32 -13.44 -19.43 -2.11
CA GLU A 32 -13.57 -19.54 -3.56
C GLU A 32 -12.48 -18.72 -4.27
N PHE A 33 -12.23 -17.51 -3.77
CA PHE A 33 -11.10 -16.70 -4.25
C PHE A 33 -9.75 -17.39 -4.04
N MET A 34 -9.51 -17.95 -2.85
CA MET A 34 -8.24 -18.59 -2.55
C MET A 34 -8.01 -19.86 -3.37
N ASN A 35 -9.08 -20.61 -3.69
CA ASN A 35 -9.03 -21.70 -4.65
C ASN A 35 -8.69 -21.19 -6.07
N GLY A 36 -9.32 -20.10 -6.51
CA GLY A 36 -9.01 -19.46 -7.79
C GLY A 36 -7.58 -18.90 -7.87
N ALA A 37 -6.95 -18.60 -6.73
CA ALA A 37 -5.59 -18.09 -6.64
C ALA A 37 -4.50 -19.17 -6.73
N VAL A 38 -4.84 -20.45 -6.55
CA VAL A 38 -3.89 -21.58 -6.54
C VAL A 38 -2.97 -21.62 -7.76
N PRO A 39 -3.44 -21.45 -9.01
CA PRO A 39 -2.57 -21.49 -10.19
C PRO A 39 -1.48 -20.41 -10.18
N VAL A 40 -1.81 -19.22 -9.67
CA VAL A 40 -0.84 -18.12 -9.56
C VAL A 40 0.13 -18.37 -8.43
N MET A 41 -0.34 -18.86 -7.27
CA MET A 41 0.54 -19.23 -6.16
C MET A 41 1.52 -20.33 -6.56
N HIS A 42 1.09 -21.35 -7.32
CA HIS A 42 1.97 -22.36 -7.90
C HIS A 42 3.01 -21.73 -8.85
N SER A 43 2.57 -20.83 -9.72
CA SER A 43 3.46 -20.15 -10.67
C SER A 43 4.50 -19.30 -9.94
N ILE A 44 4.12 -18.64 -8.84
CA ILE A 44 5.04 -17.86 -7.99
C ILE A 44 6.14 -18.76 -7.41
N ILE A 45 5.77 -19.94 -6.90
CA ILE A 45 6.74 -20.89 -6.33
C ILE A 45 7.63 -21.52 -7.42
N SER A 46 7.04 -21.97 -8.52
CA SER A 46 7.76 -22.65 -9.61
C SER A 46 8.71 -21.70 -10.34
N GLN A 47 8.34 -20.42 -10.47
CA GLN A 47 9.12 -19.40 -11.18
C GLN A 47 9.85 -18.44 -10.22
N HIS A 48 10.07 -18.82 -8.95
CA HIS A 48 10.63 -17.93 -7.92
C HIS A 48 11.99 -17.31 -8.31
N LYS A 49 12.83 -18.03 -9.06
CA LYS A 49 14.13 -17.53 -9.53
C LYS A 49 13.98 -16.45 -10.59
N ASP A 50 13.06 -16.66 -11.54
CA ASP A 50 12.79 -15.71 -12.61
C ASP A 50 12.12 -14.46 -12.05
N ILE A 51 11.14 -14.61 -11.14
CA ILE A 51 10.54 -13.50 -10.40
C ILE A 51 11.60 -12.66 -9.69
N LYS A 52 12.50 -13.30 -8.95
CA LYS A 52 13.59 -12.62 -8.25
C LYS A 52 14.47 -11.81 -9.21
N LYS A 53 14.86 -12.40 -10.34
CA LYS A 53 15.67 -11.73 -11.36
C LYS A 53 14.91 -10.55 -11.97
N THR A 54 13.68 -10.77 -12.40
CA THR A 54 12.82 -9.75 -13.01
C THR A 54 12.54 -8.57 -12.08
N LEU A 55 12.37 -8.82 -10.78
CA LEU A 55 12.25 -7.76 -9.78
C LEU A 55 13.55 -6.98 -9.65
N ALA A 56 14.70 -7.64 -9.56
CA ALA A 56 16.00 -6.96 -9.48
C ALA A 56 16.27 -6.08 -10.71
N ASP A 57 15.96 -6.57 -11.91
CA ASP A 57 16.09 -5.82 -13.16
C ASP A 57 15.13 -4.61 -13.19
N SER A 58 13.92 -4.77 -12.66
CA SER A 58 12.93 -3.69 -12.56
C SER A 58 13.35 -2.63 -11.53
N GLU A 59 13.92 -3.06 -10.40
CA GLU A 59 14.47 -2.17 -9.38
C GLU A 59 15.65 -1.37 -9.94
N SER A 60 16.59 -1.99 -10.66
CA SER A 60 17.70 -1.29 -11.32
C SER A 60 17.20 -0.21 -12.28
N ARG A 61 16.25 -0.55 -13.16
CA ARG A 61 15.69 0.42 -14.12
C ARG A 61 15.02 1.61 -13.42
N LEU A 62 14.33 1.37 -12.31
CA LEU A 62 13.69 2.43 -11.54
C LEU A 62 14.74 3.33 -10.88
N THR A 63 15.79 2.76 -10.26
CA THR A 63 16.85 3.54 -9.64
C THR A 63 17.67 4.32 -10.65
N ASP A 64 17.96 3.75 -11.81
CA ASP A 64 18.71 4.41 -12.89
C ASP A 64 17.91 5.58 -13.48
N ALA A 65 16.58 5.50 -13.46
CA ALA A 65 15.68 6.58 -13.84
C ALA A 65 15.43 7.61 -12.71
N GLY A 66 16.12 7.49 -11.56
CA GLY A 66 16.02 8.42 -10.44
C GLY A 66 14.85 8.19 -9.48
N TYR A 67 14.13 7.08 -9.61
CA TYR A 67 13.03 6.72 -8.70
C TYR A 67 13.54 5.92 -7.48
N HIS A 68 12.80 6.02 -6.37
CA HIS A 68 13.06 5.22 -5.18
C HIS A 68 12.30 3.89 -5.23
N ILE A 69 12.93 2.83 -4.70
CA ILE A 69 12.29 1.53 -4.52
C ILE A 69 11.32 1.60 -3.33
N GLN A 70 10.04 1.41 -3.60
CA GLN A 70 8.95 1.54 -2.64
C GLN A 70 8.83 0.32 -1.71
N VAL A 71 8.99 -0.89 -2.27
CA VAL A 71 8.92 -2.15 -1.51
C VAL A 71 10.26 -2.84 -1.62
N ARG A 72 10.94 -3.01 -0.49
CA ARG A 72 12.18 -3.81 -0.39
C ARG A 72 11.87 -5.18 0.20
N LYS A 73 12.45 -6.22 -0.40
CA LYS A 73 12.31 -7.61 0.05
C LYS A 73 13.67 -8.24 0.31
N ALA A 74 13.69 -9.22 1.20
CA ALA A 74 14.87 -10.06 1.36
C ALA A 74 15.15 -10.79 0.05
N SER A 75 16.43 -10.99 -0.27
CA SER A 75 16.84 -11.71 -1.49
C SER A 75 16.40 -13.18 -1.49
N THR A 76 15.97 -13.70 -0.34
CA THR A 76 15.45 -15.05 -0.15
C THR A 76 13.92 -15.09 -0.20
N ALA A 77 13.21 -13.97 -0.29
CA ALA A 77 11.75 -13.96 -0.27
C ALA A 77 11.14 -14.76 -1.44
N ALA A 78 10.18 -15.63 -1.14
CA ALA A 78 9.39 -16.39 -2.12
C ALA A 78 8.03 -15.72 -2.42
N HIS A 79 7.82 -14.50 -1.93
CA HIS A 79 6.64 -13.66 -2.18
C HIS A 79 5.27 -14.25 -1.81
N LEU A 80 5.26 -15.25 -0.93
CA LEU A 80 4.07 -15.77 -0.26
C LEU A 80 4.32 -15.80 1.25
N PHE A 81 3.24 -15.91 2.01
CA PHE A 81 3.23 -16.15 3.45
C PHE A 81 2.56 -17.49 3.75
N PHE A 82 3.00 -18.14 4.82
CA PHE A 82 2.41 -19.34 5.40
C PHE A 82 1.84 -19.02 6.78
N HIS A 83 0.68 -19.58 7.13
CA HIS A 83 -0.08 -19.27 8.34
C HIS A 83 -0.11 -20.49 9.27
N ASP A 84 0.72 -20.49 10.32
CA ASP A 84 0.72 -21.56 11.34
C ASP A 84 1.51 -21.18 12.61
N PRO A 85 0.85 -20.88 13.75
CA PRO A 85 -0.46 -20.23 13.85
C PRO A 85 -0.39 -18.74 13.45
N ALA A 86 0.83 -18.21 13.30
CA ALA A 86 1.11 -16.85 12.87
C ALA A 86 1.44 -16.80 11.38
N ARG A 87 1.28 -15.61 10.78
CA ARG A 87 1.63 -15.34 9.39
C ARG A 87 3.14 -15.10 9.25
N THR A 88 3.85 -16.02 8.62
CA THR A 88 5.30 -15.96 8.43
C THR A 88 5.65 -15.93 6.94
N ALA A 89 6.62 -15.09 6.56
CA ALA A 89 7.08 -15.01 5.17
C ALA A 89 7.78 -16.31 4.75
N ILE A 90 7.55 -16.75 3.52
CA ILE A 90 8.24 -17.90 2.95
C ILE A 90 9.56 -17.44 2.33
N HIS A 91 10.65 -18.09 2.70
CA HIS A 91 12.01 -17.83 2.21
C HIS A 91 12.57 -19.05 1.46
N TYR A 92 13.24 -18.85 0.34
CA TYR A 92 13.94 -19.89 -0.41
C TYR A 92 15.44 -19.87 -0.10
N GLU A 93 15.90 -20.88 0.63
CA GLU A 93 17.26 -20.99 1.16
C GLU A 93 17.75 -22.44 1.19
N GLY A 94 18.97 -22.69 0.72
CA GLY A 94 19.54 -24.04 0.72
C GLY A 94 18.74 -25.06 -0.09
N GLY A 95 18.10 -24.63 -1.18
CA GLY A 95 17.31 -25.50 -2.06
C GLY A 95 15.91 -25.83 -1.53
N LYS A 96 15.46 -25.19 -0.45
CA LYS A 96 14.16 -25.42 0.18
C LYS A 96 13.43 -24.11 0.47
N PHE A 97 12.11 -24.18 0.52
CA PHE A 97 11.25 -23.13 1.03
C PHE A 97 11.09 -23.30 2.54
N LYS A 98 11.27 -22.22 3.30
CA LYS A 98 11.22 -22.22 4.77
C LYS A 98 10.23 -21.18 5.25
N ALA A 99 9.42 -21.55 6.22
CA ALA A 99 8.52 -20.64 6.92
C ALA A 99 8.24 -21.18 8.32
N ALA A 100 8.41 -20.33 9.34
CA ALA A 100 8.42 -20.76 10.74
C ALA A 100 9.38 -21.96 10.93
N GLU A 101 8.94 -23.00 11.63
CA GLU A 101 9.71 -24.24 11.85
C GLU A 101 9.54 -25.27 10.71
N LYS A 102 8.89 -24.90 9.60
CA LYS A 102 8.66 -25.81 8.47
C LYS A 102 9.63 -25.56 7.33
N SER A 103 9.96 -26.64 6.65
CA SER A 103 10.74 -26.64 5.42
C SER A 103 10.09 -27.54 4.39
N PHE A 104 9.96 -27.02 3.18
CA PHE A 104 9.32 -27.68 2.06
C PHE A 104 10.30 -27.72 0.88
N SER A 105 10.34 -28.84 0.17
CA SER A 105 10.72 -28.85 -1.23
C SER A 105 9.69 -28.10 -2.08
N GLU A 106 10.03 -27.80 -3.32
CA GLU A 106 9.12 -27.15 -4.26
C GLU A 106 7.81 -27.96 -4.44
N ASN A 107 7.94 -29.27 -4.66
CA ASN A 107 6.79 -30.16 -4.85
C ASN A 107 5.91 -30.25 -3.59
N GLU A 108 6.52 -30.29 -2.40
CA GLU A 108 5.77 -30.31 -1.14
C GLU A 108 5.00 -29.01 -0.92
N LEU A 109 5.62 -27.86 -1.24
CA LEU A 109 4.96 -26.57 -1.09
C LEU A 109 3.81 -26.40 -2.09
N VAL A 110 4.02 -26.79 -3.35
CA VAL A 110 2.97 -26.77 -4.38
C VAL A 110 1.82 -27.70 -3.98
N ALA A 111 2.10 -28.91 -3.52
CA ALA A 111 1.06 -29.82 -3.04
C ALA A 111 0.30 -29.24 -1.83
N ALA A 112 1.00 -28.60 -0.90
CA ALA A 112 0.37 -27.95 0.26
C ALA A 112 -0.53 -26.77 -0.13
N ILE A 113 -0.13 -25.95 -1.11
CA ILE A 113 -0.95 -24.85 -1.63
C ILE A 113 -2.23 -25.38 -2.29
N ALA A 114 -2.14 -26.48 -3.03
CA ALA A 114 -3.30 -27.11 -3.67
C ALA A 114 -4.27 -27.74 -2.65
N ASP A 115 -3.73 -28.39 -1.62
CA ASP A 115 -4.52 -29.08 -0.58
C ASP A 115 -5.16 -28.09 0.41
N ARG A 116 -4.42 -27.06 0.82
CA ARG A 116 -4.82 -26.10 1.86
C ARG A 116 -4.48 -24.65 1.45
N PRO A 117 -5.15 -24.09 0.44
CA PRO A 117 -4.84 -22.74 -0.06
C PRO A 117 -5.04 -21.64 0.99
N LEU A 118 -5.94 -21.84 1.95
CA LEU A 118 -6.21 -20.88 3.04
C LEU A 118 -5.06 -20.73 4.03
N ASP A 119 -4.11 -21.68 4.06
CA ASP A 119 -2.90 -21.58 4.89
C ASP A 119 -1.86 -20.64 4.26
N PHE A 120 -2.12 -20.11 3.06
CA PHE A 120 -1.19 -19.28 2.30
C PHE A 120 -1.81 -17.91 1.97
N SER A 121 -0.97 -16.88 1.87
CA SER A 121 -1.43 -15.60 1.33
C SER A 121 -0.32 -14.87 0.58
N PRO A 122 -0.66 -14.02 -0.41
CA PRO A 122 0.33 -13.24 -1.12
C PRO A 122 1.00 -12.19 -0.24
N ASP A 123 2.14 -11.70 -0.71
CA ASP A 123 2.71 -10.47 -0.21
C ASP A 123 2.23 -9.24 -1.00
N VAL A 124 2.77 -8.07 -0.66
CA VAL A 124 2.39 -6.80 -1.31
C VAL A 124 2.67 -6.79 -2.82
N LEU A 125 3.68 -7.52 -3.30
CA LEU A 125 4.07 -7.56 -4.71
C LEU A 125 3.26 -8.60 -5.51
N THR A 126 2.89 -9.73 -4.88
CA THR A 126 2.12 -10.79 -5.56
C THR A 126 0.61 -10.68 -5.41
N ARG A 127 0.12 -9.92 -4.42
CA ARG A 127 -1.32 -9.66 -4.26
C ARG A 127 -1.95 -9.06 -5.53
N PRO A 128 -1.36 -8.03 -6.18
CA PRO A 128 -1.84 -7.50 -7.46
C PRO A 128 -1.99 -8.54 -8.57
N LEU A 129 -1.04 -9.48 -8.65
CA LEU A 129 -1.02 -10.53 -9.66
C LEU A 129 -2.19 -11.50 -9.45
N ILE A 130 -2.38 -11.96 -8.22
CA ILE A 130 -3.51 -12.83 -7.85
C ILE A 130 -4.83 -12.11 -8.13
N GLN A 131 -4.97 -10.86 -7.70
CA GLN A 131 -6.19 -10.08 -7.94
C GLN A 131 -6.54 -10.00 -9.42
N SER A 132 -5.56 -9.69 -10.28
CA SER A 132 -5.77 -9.51 -11.72
C SER A 132 -5.95 -10.82 -12.48
N TYR A 133 -5.52 -11.94 -11.89
CA TYR A 133 -5.79 -13.26 -12.43
C TYR A 133 -7.20 -13.74 -12.07
N VAL A 134 -7.59 -13.61 -10.81
CA VAL A 134 -8.90 -14.09 -10.32
C VAL A 134 -10.04 -13.20 -10.81
N PHE A 135 -9.80 -11.88 -10.91
CA PHE A 135 -10.77 -10.92 -11.41
C PHE A 135 -10.36 -10.35 -12.77
N PRO A 136 -11.31 -10.10 -13.69
CA PRO A 136 -11.07 -9.35 -14.92
C PRO A 136 -10.84 -7.85 -14.61
N THR A 137 -9.69 -7.55 -14.00
CA THR A 137 -9.39 -6.24 -13.44
C THR A 137 -9.02 -5.26 -14.54
N VAL A 138 -9.93 -4.33 -14.87
CA VAL A 138 -9.66 -3.27 -15.86
C VAL A 138 -8.70 -2.22 -15.31
N ALA A 139 -8.91 -1.80 -14.06
CA ALA A 139 -8.10 -0.79 -13.41
C ALA A 139 -7.96 -1.06 -11.91
N VAL A 140 -6.83 -0.62 -11.36
CA VAL A 140 -6.59 -0.53 -9.93
C VAL A 140 -6.51 0.94 -9.54
N ILE A 141 -7.23 1.31 -8.49
CA ILE A 141 -7.23 2.67 -7.94
C ILE A 141 -6.33 2.65 -6.70
N GLY A 142 -5.17 3.30 -6.76
CA GLY A 142 -4.13 3.22 -5.74
C GLY A 142 -3.68 4.57 -5.19
N GLY A 143 -3.19 4.58 -3.95
CA GLY A 143 -2.46 5.74 -3.41
C GLY A 143 -1.05 5.90 -4.01
N PRO A 144 -0.33 7.00 -3.68
CA PRO A 144 1.02 7.25 -4.23
C PRO A 144 2.00 6.07 -4.03
N ALA A 145 1.98 5.44 -2.84
CA ALA A 145 2.80 4.27 -2.56
C ALA A 145 2.39 3.04 -3.39
N GLU A 146 1.10 2.87 -3.69
CA GLU A 146 0.63 1.75 -4.51
C GLU A 146 1.02 1.93 -5.97
N VAL A 147 0.81 3.14 -6.51
CA VAL A 147 1.26 3.49 -7.86
C VAL A 147 2.77 3.25 -8.00
N ALA A 148 3.56 3.65 -7.00
CA ALA A 148 5.01 3.47 -7.01
C ALA A 148 5.43 1.99 -7.02
N TYR A 149 4.86 1.13 -6.17
CA TYR A 149 5.25 -0.28 -6.19
C TYR A 149 4.69 -1.04 -7.40
N TYR A 150 3.58 -0.57 -8.00
CA TYR A 150 3.09 -1.17 -9.26
C TYR A 150 4.14 -1.07 -10.36
N ALA A 151 4.90 0.02 -10.42
CA ALA A 151 6.01 0.16 -11.36
C ALA A 151 7.10 -0.91 -11.16
N GLN A 152 7.32 -1.40 -9.92
CA GLN A 152 8.26 -2.48 -9.64
C GLN A 152 7.78 -3.84 -10.18
N LEU A 153 6.48 -4.12 -10.12
CA LEU A 153 5.92 -5.45 -10.41
C LEU A 153 5.29 -5.59 -11.79
N MET A 154 5.23 -4.53 -12.62
CA MET A 154 4.69 -4.61 -14.00
C MET A 154 5.34 -5.72 -14.82
N SER A 155 6.65 -5.89 -14.72
CA SER A 155 7.36 -6.95 -15.44
C SER A 155 6.94 -8.37 -14.97
N LEU A 156 6.36 -8.51 -13.78
CA LEU A 156 5.88 -9.81 -13.28
C LEU A 156 4.56 -10.24 -13.94
N PHE A 157 3.76 -9.31 -14.44
CA PHE A 157 2.55 -9.64 -15.19
C PHE A 157 2.89 -10.39 -16.48
N GLU A 158 3.96 -9.97 -17.17
CA GLU A 158 4.42 -10.59 -18.41
C GLU A 158 4.89 -12.04 -18.19
N ILE A 159 5.77 -12.27 -17.22
CA ILE A 159 6.30 -13.63 -16.96
C ILE A 159 5.21 -14.59 -16.47
N LEU A 160 4.24 -14.09 -15.70
CA LEU A 160 3.11 -14.89 -15.21
C LEU A 160 1.96 -14.96 -16.22
N LYS A 161 2.07 -14.29 -17.38
CA LYS A 161 1.06 -14.25 -18.45
C LYS A 161 -0.31 -13.76 -17.95
N ILE A 162 -0.30 -12.76 -17.07
CA ILE A 162 -1.48 -12.12 -16.51
C ILE A 162 -1.64 -10.77 -17.19
N VAL A 163 -2.86 -10.40 -17.57
CA VAL A 163 -3.13 -9.07 -18.15
C VAL A 163 -2.99 -8.01 -17.03
N PRO A 164 -2.13 -7.00 -17.18
CA PRO A 164 -1.98 -5.97 -16.17
C PRO A 164 -3.19 -5.02 -16.18
N PRO A 165 -3.67 -4.57 -15.00
CA PRO A 165 -4.69 -3.55 -14.93
C PRO A 165 -4.09 -2.16 -15.23
N GLN A 166 -4.93 -1.21 -15.62
CA GLN A 166 -4.54 0.20 -15.63
C GLN A 166 -4.35 0.71 -14.20
N VAL A 167 -3.23 1.36 -13.93
CA VAL A 167 -2.92 1.91 -12.60
C VAL A 167 -3.34 3.36 -12.55
N ILE A 168 -4.34 3.68 -11.72
CA ILE A 168 -4.92 5.01 -11.62
C ILE A 168 -4.71 5.55 -10.20
N ALA A 169 -4.19 6.77 -10.11
CA ALA A 169 -4.05 7.46 -8.83
C ALA A 169 -5.43 7.79 -8.25
N ARG A 170 -5.67 7.42 -6.98
CA ARG A 170 -6.90 7.76 -6.28
C ARG A 170 -7.02 9.28 -6.09
N PRO A 171 -8.23 9.85 -6.11
CA PRO A 171 -8.43 11.24 -5.74
C PRO A 171 -7.93 11.53 -4.32
N THR A 172 -7.28 12.68 -4.16
CA THR A 172 -6.93 13.25 -2.86
C THR A 172 -7.85 14.43 -2.60
N VAL A 173 -8.47 14.46 -1.42
CA VAL A 173 -9.43 15.49 -1.04
C VAL A 173 -9.06 16.01 0.35
N THR A 174 -9.08 17.31 0.52
CA THR A 174 -8.98 17.98 1.82
C THR A 174 -10.32 18.62 2.13
N ILE A 175 -10.89 18.30 3.30
CA ILE A 175 -12.14 18.90 3.76
C ILE A 175 -11.79 20.09 4.65
N VAL A 176 -12.21 21.29 4.24
CA VAL A 176 -12.07 22.51 5.04
C VAL A 176 -13.44 22.88 5.59
N GLU A 177 -13.62 22.79 6.91
CA GLU A 177 -14.86 23.24 7.53
C GLU A 177 -14.99 24.76 7.47
N LYS A 178 -16.23 25.26 7.40
CA LYS A 178 -16.53 26.71 7.34
C LYS A 178 -15.88 27.53 8.46
N ARG A 179 -15.62 26.93 9.64
CA ARG A 179 -14.92 27.62 10.72
C ARG A 179 -13.46 27.90 10.36
N PHE A 180 -12.78 26.95 9.74
CA PHE A 180 -11.39 27.08 9.32
C PHE A 180 -11.26 27.97 8.09
N GLU A 181 -12.19 27.87 7.13
CA GLU A 181 -12.28 28.80 6.00
C GLU A 181 -12.34 30.26 6.47
N ARG A 182 -13.24 30.59 7.42
CA ARG A 182 -13.31 31.94 8.00
C ARG A 182 -12.04 32.37 8.74
N LEU A 183 -11.32 31.44 9.34
CA LEU A 183 -10.05 31.74 10.01
C LEU A 183 -8.95 32.03 8.98
N MET A 184 -8.91 31.23 7.91
CA MET A 184 -8.03 31.42 6.78
C MET A 184 -8.25 32.79 6.14
N ASP A 185 -9.50 33.16 5.87
CA ASP A 185 -9.85 34.49 5.34
C ASP A 185 -9.41 35.63 6.27
N ARG A 186 -9.64 35.48 7.58
CA ARG A 186 -9.27 36.49 8.58
C ARG A 186 -7.76 36.76 8.61
N HIS A 187 -6.96 35.71 8.45
CA HIS A 187 -5.50 35.80 8.53
C HIS A 187 -4.85 35.83 7.13
N GLY A 188 -5.63 36.02 6.06
CA GLY A 188 -5.13 36.02 4.69
C GLY A 188 -4.35 34.75 4.31
N ILE A 189 -4.71 33.60 4.90
CA ILE A 189 -4.08 32.30 4.64
C ILE A 189 -4.76 31.66 3.44
N LYS A 190 -3.99 31.34 2.41
CA LYS A 190 -4.49 30.59 1.26
C LYS A 190 -4.38 29.09 1.50
N PHE A 191 -5.13 28.28 0.74
CA PHE A 191 -5.04 26.83 0.88
C PHE A 191 -3.66 26.30 0.50
N GLU A 192 -3.03 26.88 -0.52
CA GLU A 192 -1.68 26.53 -0.99
C GLU A 192 -0.62 26.78 0.07
N ASP A 193 -0.83 27.78 0.94
CA ASP A 193 0.06 28.07 2.07
C ASP A 193 0.11 26.89 3.05
N ILE A 194 -0.98 26.11 3.16
CA ILE A 194 -1.11 24.98 4.11
C ILE A 194 -0.54 23.67 3.53
N ILE A 195 -0.58 23.51 2.20
CA ILE A 195 -0.10 22.29 1.53
C ILE A 195 1.43 22.26 1.45
N GLY A 196 2.07 23.43 1.50
CA GLY A 196 3.53 23.58 1.46
C GLY A 196 4.16 23.56 2.85
N ASP A 197 5.20 24.37 3.00
CA ASP A 197 5.82 24.62 4.31
C ASP A 197 4.89 25.50 5.17
N ILE A 198 4.52 25.00 6.34
CA ILE A 198 3.59 25.66 7.26
C ILE A 198 4.29 26.72 8.13
N GLU A 199 5.62 26.66 8.26
CA GLU A 199 6.39 27.57 9.13
C GLU A 199 6.25 29.06 8.75
N PRO A 200 6.29 29.45 7.46
CA PRO A 200 6.02 30.82 7.04
C PRO A 200 4.60 31.28 7.39
N VAL A 201 3.63 30.37 7.33
CA VAL A 201 2.21 30.66 7.63
C VAL A 201 2.03 30.94 9.12
N ILE A 202 2.61 30.08 9.97
CA ILE A 202 2.60 30.24 11.42
C ILE A 202 3.29 31.55 11.80
N SER A 203 4.47 31.82 11.23
CA SER A 203 5.23 33.04 11.50
C SER A 203 4.45 34.32 11.16
N ARG A 204 3.75 34.33 10.01
CA ARG A 204 2.90 35.45 9.60
C ARG A 204 1.70 35.64 10.53
N ALA A 205 0.96 34.55 10.78
CA ALA A 205 -0.21 34.58 11.64
C ALA A 205 0.12 35.01 13.09
N LEU A 206 1.29 34.60 13.61
CA LEU A 206 1.78 35.03 14.92
C LEU A 206 2.08 36.52 14.94
N ARG A 207 2.83 37.05 13.96
CA ARG A 207 3.09 38.50 13.88
C ARG A 207 1.82 39.33 13.83
N ASP A 208 0.85 38.94 13.01
CA ASP A 208 -0.44 39.64 12.91
C ASP A 208 -1.28 39.58 14.19
N SER A 209 -0.99 38.62 15.07
CA SER A 209 -1.67 38.44 16.36
C SER A 209 -0.95 39.09 17.56
N LEU A 210 0.30 39.54 17.37
CA LEU A 210 1.07 40.18 18.44
C LEU A 210 0.60 41.62 18.66
N PRO A 211 0.45 42.09 19.91
CA PRO A 211 0.14 43.48 20.19
C PRO A 211 1.26 44.40 19.69
N ASN A 212 0.91 45.50 19.01
CA ASN A 212 1.87 46.51 18.52
C ASN A 212 2.81 47.07 19.60
N GLU A 213 2.42 47.01 20.88
CA GLU A 213 3.28 47.40 22.02
C GLU A 213 4.46 46.46 22.25
N LEU A 214 4.32 45.17 21.93
CA LEU A 214 5.36 44.17 22.12
C LEU A 214 6.51 44.39 21.15
N ASP A 215 6.19 44.67 19.87
CA ASP A 215 7.19 44.99 18.85
C ASP A 215 7.96 46.27 19.19
N LYS A 216 7.26 47.29 19.71
CA LYS A 216 7.91 48.52 20.18
C LYS A 216 8.87 48.26 21.35
N ARG A 217 8.45 47.49 22.35
CA ARG A 217 9.30 47.16 23.51
C ARG A 217 10.51 46.29 23.14
N ILE A 218 10.36 45.36 22.20
CA ILE A 218 11.47 44.53 21.71
C ILE A 218 12.49 45.40 20.94
N ALA A 219 12.02 46.33 20.11
CA ALA A 219 12.88 47.26 19.39
C ALA A 219 13.64 48.19 20.34
N GLU A 220 12.96 48.74 21.36
CA GLU A 220 13.58 49.60 22.38
C GLU A 220 14.69 48.85 23.15
N LEU A 221 14.45 47.61 23.60
CA LEU A 221 15.45 46.79 24.29
C LEU A 221 16.67 46.46 23.42
N SER A 222 16.47 46.24 22.11
CA SER A 222 17.54 45.92 21.17
C SER A 222 18.41 47.14 20.79
N SER A 223 17.88 48.36 20.97
CA SER A 223 18.58 49.62 20.71
C SER A 223 19.35 50.18 21.92
N THR A 224 19.20 49.54 23.09
CA THR A 224 19.84 49.97 24.35
C THR A 224 21.09 49.14 24.69
N THR A 225 21.61 48.38 23.72
CA THR A 225 22.88 47.63 23.82
C THR A 225 23.88 48.18 22.81
#